data_AF-A0A101U2F6-F1
#
_entry.id   AF-A0A101U2F6-F1
#
_cell.length_a   1.000
_cell.length_b   1.000
_cell.length_c   1.000
_cell.angle_alpha   90.00
_cell.angle_beta   90.00
_cell.angle_gamma   90.00
#
_symmetry.space_group_name_H-M   'P 1'
#
loop_
_entity.id
_entity.type
_entity.pdbx_description
1 polymer ?
#
loop_
_entity_poly.entity_id
_entity_poly.type
_entity_poly.pdbx_seq_one_letter_code
_entity_poly.pdbx_strand_id
1 'polypeptide(L)' 'MRAVPVEIQQAAVVDGAGPWQGRLWLRGLDPAARYRDRATGTTYGGAHLLHYGLPFTWNADHDADLVVLTRQ' A
#
# COMPACT_ATOMS: atom_id res chain seq x y z
N MET A 1 -21.31 -3.96 -1.26
CA MET A 1 -19.98 -3.46 -0.84
C MET A 1 -19.12 -3.27 -2.09
N ARG A 2 -18.83 -2.03 -2.49
CA ARG A 2 -17.91 -1.76 -3.60
C ARG A 2 -16.50 -1.60 -3.03
N ALA A 3 -15.56 -2.42 -3.49
CA ALA A 3 -14.14 -2.17 -3.27
C ALA A 3 -13.79 -0.88 -4.04
N VAL A 4 -13.24 0.11 -3.35
CA VAL A 4 -12.69 1.30 -3.99
C VAL A 4 -11.30 0.91 -4.47
N PRO A 5 -11.04 0.82 -5.79
CA PRO A 5 -9.69 0.62 -6.27
C PRO A 5 -8.88 1.87 -5.92
N VAL A 6 -7.82 1.70 -5.14
CA VAL A 6 -6.82 2.75 -4.94
C VAL A 6 -5.73 2.47 -5.97
N GLU A 7 -5.74 3.24 -7.05
CA GLU A 7 -4.60 3.27 -7.97
C GLU A 7 -3.50 4.11 -7.31
N ILE A 8 -2.36 3.47 -7.05
CA ILE A 8 -1.22 4.11 -6.41
C ILE A 8 -0.21 4.45 -7.50
N GLN A 9 -0.26 5.69 -7.99
CA GLN A 9 0.80 6.23 -8.84
C GLN A 9 1.83 6.92 -7.93
N GLN A 10 2.92 6.23 -7.58
CA GLN A 10 4.07 6.86 -6.95
C GLN A 10 5.28 6.79 -7.89
N ALA A 11 5.57 7.90 -8.57
CA ALA A 11 6.87 8.12 -9.19
C ALA A 11 7.81 8.70 -8.12
N ALA A 12 8.63 7.85 -7.52
CA ALA A 12 9.80 8.30 -6.76
C ALA A 12 11.02 8.19 -7.69
N VAL A 13 11.56 9.32 -8.16
CA VAL A 13 12.88 9.33 -8.81
C VAL A 13 13.91 9.09 -7.72
N VAL A 14 14.29 7.83 -7.54
CA VAL A 14 15.35 7.40 -6.63
C VAL A 14 16.50 6.89 -7.49
N ASP A 15 17.52 7.72 -7.71
CA ASP A 15 18.78 7.26 -8.28
C ASP A 15 19.48 6.35 -7.25
N GLY A 16 19.46 5.03 -7.46
CA GLY A 16 20.25 4.10 -6.64
C GLY A 16 19.71 2.67 -6.59
N ALA A 17 20.44 1.73 -7.18
CA ALA A 17 20.19 0.30 -7.12
C ALA A 17 20.28 -0.25 -5.69
N GLY A 18 19.14 -0.72 -5.15
CA GLY A 18 19.04 -1.48 -3.89
C GLY A 18 17.59 -1.87 -3.59
N PRO A 19 17.32 -2.97 -2.85
CA PRO A 19 15.96 -3.35 -2.46
C PRO A 19 15.47 -2.42 -1.34
N TRP A 20 15.06 -1.21 -1.72
CA TRP A 20 14.57 -0.22 -0.76
C TRP A 20 13.20 -0.64 -0.25
N GLN A 21 13.13 -0.91 1.05
CA GLN A 21 11.88 -1.13 1.76
C GLN A 21 11.34 0.23 2.20
N GLY A 22 10.23 0.65 1.63
CA GLY A 22 9.55 1.90 1.95
C GLY A 22 8.20 1.66 2.60
N ARG A 23 7.60 2.74 3.11
CA ARG A 23 6.23 2.73 3.62
C ARG A 23 5.43 3.85 2.97
N LEU A 24 4.24 3.52 2.51
CA LEU A 24 3.28 4.47 1.98
C LEU A 24 2.16 4.70 2.99
N TRP A 25 2.04 5.93 3.48
CA TRP A 25 0.93 6.32 4.36
C TRP A 25 -0.33 6.57 3.55
N LEU A 26 -1.40 5.86 3.90
CA LEU A 26 -2.70 6.03 3.28
C LEU A 26 -3.50 7.10 4.01
N ARG A 27 -4.53 7.63 3.34
CA ARG A 27 -5.43 8.65 3.88
C ARG A 27 -6.88 8.22 3.62
N GLY A 28 -7.81 8.79 4.40
CA GLY A 28 -9.25 8.57 4.19
C GLY A 28 -9.78 7.19 4.59
N LEU A 29 -8.98 6.37 5.29
CA LEU A 29 -9.41 5.08 5.81
C LEU A 29 -10.12 5.24 7.16
N ASP A 30 -11.13 4.39 7.41
CA ASP A 30 -11.66 4.20 8.77
C ASP A 30 -10.58 3.57 9.67
N PRO A 31 -10.13 4.25 10.75
CA PRO A 31 -9.11 3.74 11.66
C PRO A 31 -9.49 2.45 12.39
N ALA A 32 -10.78 2.22 12.64
CA ALA A 32 -11.28 1.07 13.38
C ALA A 32 -11.52 -0.17 12.49
N ALA A 33 -11.52 0.02 11.16
CA ALA A 33 -11.74 -1.07 10.21
C ALA A 33 -10.49 -1.91 9.95
N ARG A 34 -10.70 -3.10 9.39
CA ARG A 34 -9.63 -3.97 8.87
C ARG A 34 -9.66 -3.98 7.34
N TYR A 35 -8.47 -4.03 6.76
CA TYR A 35 -8.28 -4.03 5.31
C TYR A 35 -7.42 -5.22 4.92
N ARG A 36 -7.93 -6.06 4.03
CA ARG A 36 -7.23 -7.23 3.51
C ARG A 36 -6.64 -6.92 2.14
N ASP A 37 -5.33 -7.09 2.00
CA ASP A 37 -4.67 -7.14 0.70
C ASP A 37 -5.13 -8.38 -0.06
N ARG A 38 -5.66 -8.17 -1.27
CA ARG A 38 -6.16 -9.26 -2.11
C ARG A 38 -5.07 -10.14 -2.69
N ALA A 39 -3.87 -9.60 -2.94
CA ALA A 39 -2.76 -10.35 -3.52
C ALA A 39 -2.10 -11.25 -2.46
N THR A 40 -1.75 -10.68 -1.31
CA THR A 40 -1.00 -11.41 -0.27
C THR A 40 -1.90 -12.06 0.80
N GLY A 41 -3.15 -11.62 0.92
CA GLY A 41 -4.05 -12.02 2.00
C GLY A 41 -3.75 -11.35 3.35
N THR A 42 -2.70 -10.53 3.45
CA THR A 42 -2.32 -9.81 4.67
C THR A 42 -3.43 -8.88 5.11
N THR A 43 -3.71 -8.86 6.41
CA THR A 43 -4.71 -7.97 6.99
C THR A 43 -4.04 -6.87 7.79
N TYR A 44 -4.40 -5.62 7.51
CA TYR A 44 -3.91 -4.44 8.19
C TYR A 44 -5.07 -3.73 8.91
N GLY A 45 -4.80 -3.16 10.08
CA GLY A 45 -5.73 -2.23 10.72
C GLY A 45 -5.72 -0.86 10.03
N GLY A 46 -6.86 -0.17 10.01
CA GLY A 46 -6.96 1.17 9.46
C GLY A 46 -5.99 2.16 10.10
N ALA A 47 -5.92 2.19 11.44
CA ALA A 47 -4.95 3.01 12.17
C ALA A 47 -3.49 2.70 11.78
N HIS A 48 -3.17 1.43 11.52
CA HIS A 48 -1.83 1.02 11.08
C HIS A 48 -1.52 1.59 9.68
N LEU A 49 -2.46 1.51 8.74
CA LEU A 49 -2.28 2.07 7.39
C LEU A 49 -2.21 3.60 7.37
N LEU A 50 -2.86 4.27 8.33
CA LEU A 50 -2.83 5.73 8.47
C LEU A 50 -1.53 6.24 9.12
N HIS A 51 -0.99 5.53 10.11
CA HIS A 51 0.13 6.02 10.94
C HIS A 51 1.47 5.36 10.64
N TYR A 52 1.47 4.08 10.30
CA TYR A 52 2.69 3.32 10.00
C TYR A 52 2.87 3.10 8.50
N GLY A 53 1.76 2.95 7.76
CA GLY A 53 1.76 2.84 6.31
C GLY A 53 1.86 1.41 5.78
N LEU A 54 1.58 1.28 4.49
CA LEU A 54 1.66 0.05 3.73
C LEU A 54 3.13 -0.21 3.34
N PRO A 55 3.70 -1.40 3.65
CA PRO A 55 5.03 -1.74 3.17
C PRO A 55 5.02 -1.89 1.64
N PHE A 56 6.02 -1.33 0.97
CA PHE A 56 6.28 -1.57 -0.45
C PHE A 56 7.77 -1.85 -0.64
N THR A 57 8.08 -2.61 -1.69
CA THR A 57 9.46 -2.92 -2.09
C THR A 57 9.67 -2.35 -3.47
N TRP A 58 10.65 -1.46 -3.60
CA TRP A 58 11.03 -0.95 -4.91
C TRP A 58 11.63 -2.09 -5.77
N ASN A 59 11.23 -2.15 -7.03
CA ASN A 59 11.82 -3.04 -8.03
C ASN A 59 12.27 -2.23 -9.25
N ALA A 60 13.46 -2.53 -9.78
CA ALA A 60 13.99 -1.89 -10.98
C ALA A 60 13.23 -2.27 -12.25
N ASP A 61 12.53 -3.40 -12.24
CA ASP A 61 11.83 -3.95 -13.41
C ASP A 61 10.49 -3.26 -13.72
N HIS A 62 9.91 -2.53 -12.76
CA HIS A 62 8.62 -1.86 -12.89
C HIS A 62 8.61 -0.59 -12.02
N ASP A 63 8.16 0.51 -12.61
CA ASP A 63 8.07 1.82 -11.95
C ASP A 63 6.77 2.01 -11.14
N ALA A 64 5.85 1.03 -11.18
CA ALA A 64 4.58 1.07 -10.46
C ALA A 64 4.09 -0.33 -10.04
N ASP A 65 3.41 -0.38 -8.89
CA ASP A 65 2.71 -1.57 -8.36
C ASP A 65 1.26 -1.25 -8.01
N LEU A 66 0.35 -2.21 -8.24
CA LEU A 66 -1.05 -2.12 -7.84
C LEU A 66 -1.33 -2.99 -6.61
N VAL A 67 -1.72 -2.35 -5.50
CA VAL A 67 -2.18 -3.05 -4.29
C VAL A 67 -3.67 -2.79 -4.06
N VAL A 68 -4.47 -3.86 -3.96
CA VAL A 68 -5.92 -3.77 -3.75
C VAL A 68 -6.27 -4.17 -2.33
N LEU A 69 -6.69 -3.19 -1.53
CA LEU A 69 -7.17 -3.38 -0.16
C LEU A 69 -8.69 -3.45 -0.10
N THR A 70 -9.23 -4.52 0.47
CA THR A 70 -10.68 -4.69 0.68
C THR A 70 -11.01 -4.53 2.16
N ARG A 71 -11.93 -3.60 2.49
CA ARG A 71 -12.45 -3.47 3.85
C ARG A 71 -13.25 -4.72 4.23
N GLN A 72 -12.98 -5.27 5.42
CA GLN A 72 -13.71 -6.38 6.02
C GLN A 72 -14.73 -5.89 7.04
#